data_AF-A0A7X8CRW2-F1
#
_entry.id   AF-A0A7X8CRW2-F1
#
_cell.length_a   1.000
_cell.length_b   1.000
_cell.length_c   1.000
_cell.angle_alpha   90.00
_cell.angle_beta   90.00
_cell.angle_gamma   90.00
#
_symmetry.space_group_name_H-M   'P 1'
#
loop_
_entity.id
_entity.type
_entity.pdbx_description
1 polymer ?
#
loop_
_entity_poly.entity_id
_entity_poly.type
_entity_poly.pdbx_seq_one_letter_code
_entity_poly.pdbx_strand_id
1 'polypeptide(L)'
;MEKTKVVRTAGSVVTALIPAWIFVFFAFFYNSHLHFEEQFRLFLFSCNYLIEKLILPGGFAGYLGEFFTQFYYISLIGPLVIALLLFLLMLIMRRILIAISSDRILLILSSIPALFAEMILCNEFYPLSVVTGFLLAMTAAMFYVSITHYRKRFITGIMLIPAVYWLAGGSFLSLLLVMLVFELLKGRRSGKSGPEGSLEYAGRWKTMSCLLVAAAFPLIVQQFYITETGAAVLFGRFYYNIPGVIPHTIVILFLLPSLLMLITGIFRIREKHSLKALSAEILIIALFCFAGFRSFSNFEAEETMTYDYLVREGRWDDVLKYSEKHPPRNYLSLSMLNLSLSKTGQMGNNLFRYDQHGINGLFLSFNKEYVAPLLGNEIFYHLGLINASQQYAFESMETIPDMGKSARVLKRLAETNLINGQYQVSEKYLHILEHTLFYRQWAKTTLAYLYDEEKINNNAEWGEKRRYLVVNDYFFHVQDIEAVLKRMIREHPDNKPAFEYLMAFYLITKDLRHFSELIPAMELMQYKRIPSSYQEAITFILASGNKDPIEASPPYISHDTKQNLKAYADIYNNYPDAEQRLRQRFSGTYWYYLHFNDYQYNPEEIIQKNLY
;
A
#
# COMPACT_ATOMS: atom_id res chain seq x y z
N MET A 1 15.75 44.91 -15.05
CA MET A 1 16.29 44.48 -13.74
C MET A 1 15.21 44.10 -12.74
N GLU A 2 14.22 44.96 -12.47
CA GLU A 2 13.18 44.68 -11.44
C GLU A 2 12.31 43.47 -11.77
N LYS A 3 11.75 43.38 -13.00
CA LYS A 3 10.96 42.21 -13.46
C LYS A 3 11.71 40.88 -13.39
N THR A 4 13.01 40.88 -13.71
CA THR A 4 13.87 39.69 -13.64
C THR A 4 14.12 39.24 -12.20
N LYS A 5 14.21 40.19 -11.26
CA LYS A 5 14.32 39.92 -9.81
C LYS A 5 13.03 39.33 -9.28
N VAL A 6 11.87 39.87 -9.68
CA VAL A 6 10.55 39.33 -9.32
C VAL A 6 10.38 37.89 -9.83
N VAL A 7 10.67 37.63 -11.11
CA VAL A 7 10.59 36.27 -11.69
C VAL A 7 11.50 35.29 -10.95
N ARG A 8 12.71 35.71 -10.57
CA ARG A 8 13.64 34.86 -9.82
C ARG A 8 13.15 34.55 -8.40
N THR A 9 12.60 35.54 -7.70
CA THR A 9 12.05 35.34 -6.36
C THR A 9 10.82 34.44 -6.42
N ALA A 10 9.89 34.69 -7.36
CA ALA A 10 8.70 33.88 -7.56
C ALA A 10 9.05 32.43 -7.89
N GLY A 11 9.99 32.18 -8.80
CA GLY A 11 10.43 30.82 -9.13
C GLY A 11 11.04 30.08 -7.93
N SER A 12 11.87 30.76 -7.13
CA SER A 12 12.40 30.15 -5.90
C SER A 12 11.33 29.85 -4.85
N VAL A 13 10.30 30.70 -4.73
CA VAL A 13 9.15 30.45 -3.83
C VAL A 13 8.38 29.23 -4.29
N VAL A 14 8.05 29.12 -5.59
CA VAL A 14 7.36 27.94 -6.15
C VAL A 14 8.16 26.67 -5.90
N THR A 15 9.46 26.69 -6.16
CA THR A 15 10.36 25.56 -5.84
C THR A 15 10.34 25.20 -4.35
N ALA A 16 10.19 26.17 -3.44
CA ALA A 16 10.13 25.90 -2.00
C ALA A 16 8.76 25.37 -1.54
N LEU A 17 7.67 25.66 -2.25
CA LEU A 17 6.31 25.19 -1.90
C LEU A 17 6.08 23.73 -2.28
N ILE A 18 6.74 23.23 -3.34
CA ILE A 18 6.60 21.84 -3.82
C ILE A 18 6.91 20.79 -2.73
N PRO A 19 8.04 20.83 -2.00
CA PRO A 19 8.29 19.84 -0.95
C PRO A 19 7.29 19.94 0.21
N ALA A 20 6.76 21.13 0.50
CA ALA A 20 5.70 21.29 1.51
C ALA A 20 4.39 20.64 1.03
N TRP A 21 4.06 20.76 -0.26
CA TRP A 21 2.95 20.04 -0.88
C TRP A 21 3.14 18.52 -0.80
N ILE A 22 4.29 17.99 -1.24
CA ILE A 22 4.59 16.55 -1.19
C ILE A 22 4.41 16.01 0.24
N PHE A 23 4.94 16.74 1.23
CA PHE A 23 4.77 16.40 2.63
C PHE A 23 3.30 16.35 3.04
N VAL A 24 2.53 17.42 2.75
CA VAL A 24 1.11 17.50 3.11
C VAL A 24 0.29 16.41 2.42
N PHE A 25 0.58 16.13 1.16
CA PHE A 25 -0.09 15.10 0.37
C PHE A 25 0.05 13.73 1.04
N PHE A 26 1.27 13.24 1.24
CA PHE A 26 1.51 11.94 1.85
C PHE A 26 1.20 11.89 3.36
N ALA A 27 1.28 13.01 4.08
CA ALA A 27 0.98 13.04 5.52
C ALA A 27 -0.52 12.97 5.82
N PHE A 28 -1.36 13.56 4.96
CA PHE A 28 -2.79 13.75 5.28
C PHE A 28 -3.77 13.16 4.26
N PHE A 29 -3.34 12.93 3.01
CA PHE A 29 -4.23 12.44 1.94
C PHE A 29 -3.87 11.04 1.44
N TYR A 30 -2.64 10.58 1.64
CA TYR A 30 -2.12 9.30 1.14
C TYR A 30 -1.26 8.59 2.19
N ASN A 31 -1.68 8.69 3.47
CA ASN A 31 -0.90 8.22 4.60
C ASN A 31 -0.96 6.70 4.77
N SER A 32 -2.15 6.13 4.57
CA SER A 32 -2.36 4.70 4.74
C SER A 32 -1.64 3.89 3.67
N HIS A 33 -1.45 4.45 2.47
CA HIS A 33 -0.59 3.91 1.43
C HIS A 33 0.85 3.71 1.91
N LEU A 34 1.43 4.68 2.61
CA LEU A 34 2.79 4.54 3.13
C LEU A 34 2.88 3.44 4.19
N HIS A 35 1.91 3.38 5.12
CA HIS A 35 1.82 2.31 6.12
C HIS A 35 1.61 0.93 5.50
N PHE A 36 0.92 0.89 4.36
CA PHE A 36 0.71 -0.32 3.58
C PHE A 36 1.99 -0.74 2.89
N GLU A 37 2.75 0.17 2.25
CA GLU A 37 4.03 -0.19 1.65
C GLU A 37 5.05 -0.69 2.69
N GLU A 38 5.12 -0.05 3.85
CA GLU A 38 6.03 -0.43 4.94
C GLU A 38 5.88 -1.89 5.34
N GLN A 39 4.62 -2.35 5.43
CA GLN A 39 4.34 -3.66 5.99
C GLN A 39 4.83 -4.81 5.12
N PHE A 40 5.00 -4.59 3.81
CA PHE A 40 5.54 -5.57 2.86
C PHE A 40 7.06 -5.51 2.72
N ARG A 41 7.72 -4.68 3.54
CA ARG A 41 9.18 -4.56 3.54
C ARG A 41 9.77 -5.04 4.85
N LEU A 42 10.92 -5.68 4.75
CA LEU A 42 11.72 -6.08 5.89
C LEU A 42 13.15 -5.59 5.70
N PHE A 43 13.47 -4.49 6.39
CA PHE A 43 14.84 -3.99 6.48
C PHE A 43 15.53 -4.55 7.73
N LEU A 44 16.73 -5.10 7.55
CA LEU A 44 17.50 -5.70 8.63
C LEU A 44 18.85 -4.99 8.80
N PHE A 45 19.16 -4.59 10.04
CA PHE A 45 20.48 -4.08 10.43
C PHE A 45 21.48 -5.22 10.65
N SER A 46 21.63 -6.11 9.67
CA SER A 46 22.60 -7.22 9.69
C SER A 46 23.60 -7.11 8.55
N CYS A 47 24.84 -7.53 8.79
CA CYS A 47 25.89 -7.51 7.76
C CYS A 47 25.55 -8.44 6.59
N ASN A 48 24.93 -9.59 6.88
CA ASN A 48 24.54 -10.56 5.84
C ASN A 48 23.53 -9.93 4.88
N TYR A 49 22.49 -9.27 5.40
CA TYR A 49 21.49 -8.60 4.58
C TYR A 49 22.10 -7.47 3.71
N LEU A 50 23.05 -6.69 4.26
CA LEU A 50 23.78 -5.69 3.47
C LEU A 50 24.58 -6.33 2.33
N ILE A 51 25.32 -7.41 2.60
CA ILE A 51 26.15 -8.10 1.60
C ILE A 51 25.27 -8.70 0.50
N GLU A 52 24.18 -9.38 0.86
CA GLU A 52 23.22 -9.97 -0.08
C GLU A 52 22.67 -8.93 -1.06
N LYS A 53 22.40 -7.71 -0.59
CA LYS A 53 21.98 -6.60 -1.47
C LYS A 53 23.14 -6.11 -2.33
N LEU A 54 24.31 -5.80 -1.75
CA LEU A 54 25.44 -5.17 -2.47
C LEU A 54 26.08 -6.02 -3.57
N ILE A 55 25.88 -7.34 -3.54
CA ILE A 55 26.34 -8.26 -4.61
C ILE A 55 25.54 -8.05 -5.91
N LEU A 56 24.31 -7.52 -5.82
CA LEU A 56 23.43 -7.34 -6.97
C LEU A 56 23.54 -5.92 -7.55
N PRO A 57 23.46 -5.73 -8.88
CA PRO A 57 23.38 -4.42 -9.49
C PRO A 57 22.14 -3.64 -9.01
N GLY A 58 22.35 -2.41 -8.56
CA GLY A 58 21.31 -1.59 -7.94
C GLY A 58 21.03 -1.93 -6.49
N GLY A 59 21.77 -2.88 -5.91
CA GLY A 59 21.57 -3.33 -4.54
C GLY A 59 21.79 -2.26 -3.48
N PHE A 60 22.70 -1.31 -3.72
CA PHE A 60 22.89 -0.18 -2.80
C PHE A 60 21.69 0.77 -2.82
N ALA A 61 21.13 1.06 -3.99
CA ALA A 61 19.88 1.82 -4.10
C ALA A 61 18.70 1.07 -3.47
N GLY A 62 18.61 -0.26 -3.67
CA GLY A 62 17.65 -1.15 -3.01
C GLY A 62 17.75 -1.05 -1.48
N TYR A 63 18.96 -1.20 -0.94
CA TYR A 63 19.25 -1.10 0.49
C TYR A 63 18.85 0.27 1.06
N LEU A 64 19.21 1.37 0.40
CA LEU A 64 18.81 2.71 0.82
C LEU A 64 17.29 2.91 0.72
N GLY A 65 16.65 2.38 -0.32
CA GLY A 65 15.20 2.42 -0.49
C GLY A 65 14.49 1.75 0.67
N GLU A 66 14.82 0.49 0.95
CA GLU A 66 14.26 -0.28 2.07
C GLU A 66 14.58 0.36 3.43
N PHE A 67 15.79 0.93 3.60
CA PHE A 67 16.15 1.69 4.80
C PHE A 67 15.24 2.90 5.00
N PHE A 68 14.90 3.66 3.96
CA PHE A 68 14.03 4.83 4.11
C PHE A 68 12.56 4.45 4.21
N THR A 69 12.11 3.39 3.55
CA THR A 69 10.74 2.89 3.63
C THR A 69 10.36 2.48 5.05
N GLN A 70 11.30 2.01 5.89
CA GLN A 70 10.96 1.66 7.28
C GLN A 70 10.33 2.85 8.05
N PHE A 71 10.69 4.10 7.73
CA PHE A 71 10.15 5.29 8.40
C PHE A 71 8.69 5.59 8.04
N TYR A 72 8.13 4.89 7.05
CA TYR A 72 6.71 4.96 6.72
C TYR A 72 5.83 4.41 7.86
N TYR A 73 6.42 3.64 8.79
CA TYR A 73 5.80 3.22 10.04
C TYR A 73 5.28 4.40 10.89
N ILE A 74 5.84 5.61 10.73
CA ILE A 74 5.42 6.81 11.47
C ILE A 74 4.78 7.81 10.49
N SER A 75 3.50 8.12 10.72
CA SER A 75 2.65 8.92 9.81
C SER A 75 3.23 10.26 9.35
N LEU A 76 4.09 10.91 10.14
CA LEU A 76 4.70 12.20 9.75
C LEU A 76 6.15 12.07 9.27
N ILE A 77 6.89 11.03 9.66
CA ILE A 77 8.31 10.92 9.32
C ILE A 77 8.48 10.35 7.92
N GLY A 78 7.70 9.35 7.52
CA GLY A 78 7.71 8.81 6.16
C GLY A 78 7.51 9.89 5.08
N PRO A 79 6.41 10.66 5.14
CA PRO A 79 6.19 11.78 4.22
C PRO A 79 7.31 12.82 4.22
N LEU A 80 7.90 13.10 5.38
CA LEU A 80 9.03 14.03 5.50
C LEU A 80 10.26 13.49 4.75
N VAL A 81 10.56 12.20 4.90
CA VAL A 81 11.66 11.55 4.18
C VAL A 81 11.45 11.63 2.67
N ILE A 82 10.25 11.31 2.17
CA ILE A 82 9.92 11.43 0.73
C ILE A 82 10.11 12.88 0.26
N ALA A 83 9.54 13.85 0.98
CA ALA A 83 9.65 15.26 0.65
C ALA A 83 11.11 15.74 0.59
N LEU A 84 11.96 15.30 1.53
CA LEU A 84 13.38 15.63 1.56
C LEU A 84 14.16 15.00 0.39
N LEU A 85 13.89 13.73 0.06
CA LEU A 85 14.53 13.04 -1.06
C LEU A 85 14.15 13.70 -2.41
N LEU A 86 12.87 14.00 -2.61
CA LEU A 86 12.39 14.65 -3.82
C LEU A 86 12.82 16.12 -3.90
N PHE A 87 12.94 16.80 -2.76
CA PHE A 87 13.54 18.14 -2.69
C PHE A 87 15.01 18.11 -3.13
N LEU A 88 15.79 17.15 -2.62
CA LEU A 88 17.18 16.97 -3.01
C LEU A 88 17.30 16.68 -4.51
N LEU A 89 16.42 15.84 -5.05
CA LEU A 89 16.37 15.52 -6.48
C LEU A 89 16.15 16.78 -7.32
N MET A 90 15.19 17.61 -6.92
CA MET A 90 14.90 18.88 -7.58
C MET A 90 16.10 19.85 -7.52
N LEU A 91 16.83 19.91 -6.40
CA LEU A 91 18.04 20.73 -6.29
C LEU A 91 19.15 20.24 -7.22
N ILE A 92 19.37 18.93 -7.31
CA ILE A 92 20.35 18.31 -8.21
C ILE A 92 19.98 18.59 -9.67
N MET A 93 18.72 18.39 -10.04
CA MET A 93 18.20 18.69 -11.37
C MET A 93 18.40 20.16 -11.73
N ARG A 94 18.13 21.08 -10.80
CA ARG A 94 18.37 22.51 -10.99
C ARG A 94 19.84 22.80 -11.28
N ARG A 95 20.77 22.14 -10.58
CA ARG A 95 22.22 22.31 -10.82
C ARG A 95 22.63 21.82 -12.20
N ILE A 96 22.09 20.69 -12.66
CA ILE A 96 22.34 20.15 -14.01
C ILE A 96 21.88 21.15 -15.08
N LEU A 97 20.65 21.68 -14.97
CA LEU A 97 20.11 22.62 -15.96
C LEU A 97 20.87 23.95 -16.01
N ILE A 98 21.33 24.47 -14.87
CA ILE A 98 22.13 25.71 -14.78
C ILE A 98 23.49 25.57 -15.48
N ALA A 99 24.08 24.38 -15.47
CA ALA A 99 25.37 24.14 -16.12
C ALA A 99 25.31 24.31 -17.65
N ILE A 100 24.12 24.20 -18.24
CA ILE A 100 23.90 24.42 -19.65
C ILE A 100 23.29 25.78 -19.89
N SER A 101 22.20 26.16 -19.21
CA SER A 101 21.53 27.44 -19.45
C SER A 101 21.78 28.41 -18.30
N SER A 102 22.31 29.59 -18.62
CA SER A 102 22.43 30.68 -17.63
C SER A 102 21.07 31.37 -17.37
N ASP A 103 20.09 31.09 -18.22
CA ASP A 103 18.73 31.63 -18.14
C ASP A 103 17.99 30.99 -16.97
N ARG A 104 17.77 31.78 -15.91
CA ARG A 104 17.11 31.32 -14.68
C ARG A 104 15.58 31.21 -14.79
N ILE A 105 15.03 31.51 -15.97
CA ILE A 105 13.59 31.59 -16.22
C ILE A 105 12.99 30.18 -16.20
N LEU A 106 13.58 29.24 -16.95
CA LEU A 106 13.13 27.86 -17.12
C LEU A 106 13.46 26.91 -15.94
N LEU A 107 13.83 27.45 -14.77
CA LEU A 107 14.31 26.62 -13.66
C LEU A 107 13.21 25.90 -12.91
N ILE A 108 11.93 26.31 -13.02
CA ILE A 108 10.84 25.59 -12.34
C ILE A 108 10.62 24.22 -13.00
N LEU A 109 10.97 24.08 -14.28
CA LEU A 109 10.97 22.78 -14.96
C LEU A 109 11.87 21.74 -14.28
N SER A 110 12.87 22.13 -13.47
CA SER A 110 13.68 21.17 -12.70
C SER A 110 12.87 20.37 -11.68
N SER A 111 11.65 20.81 -11.35
CA SER A 111 10.74 20.12 -10.44
C SER A 111 10.02 18.94 -11.10
N ILE A 112 9.92 18.88 -12.44
CA ILE A 112 9.14 17.85 -13.15
C ILE A 112 9.61 16.42 -12.81
N PRO A 113 10.90 16.07 -12.79
CA PRO A 113 11.33 14.72 -12.43
C PRO A 113 10.97 14.35 -10.99
N ALA A 114 11.00 15.31 -10.06
CA ALA A 114 10.64 15.08 -8.66
C ALA A 114 9.13 14.89 -8.49
N LEU A 115 8.31 15.71 -9.16
CA LEU A 115 6.84 15.57 -9.18
C LEU A 115 6.42 14.27 -9.88
N PHE A 116 7.13 13.86 -10.93
CA PHE A 116 6.85 12.59 -11.59
C PHE A 116 7.22 11.39 -10.71
N ALA A 117 8.34 11.49 -9.97
CA ALA A 117 8.70 10.48 -8.99
C ALA A 117 7.68 10.41 -7.83
N GLU A 118 7.15 11.54 -7.36
CA GLU A 118 6.01 11.57 -6.42
C GLU A 118 4.80 10.81 -6.96
N MET A 119 4.42 11.04 -8.23
CA MET A 119 3.30 10.34 -8.85
C MET A 119 3.55 8.83 -8.95
N ILE A 120 4.75 8.42 -9.32
CA ILE A 120 5.13 7.00 -9.38
C ILE A 120 4.99 6.34 -8.01
N LEU A 121 5.39 7.02 -6.92
CA LEU A 121 5.25 6.55 -5.55
C LEU A 121 3.80 6.49 -5.04
N CYS A 122 2.80 6.91 -5.82
CA CYS A 122 1.40 6.69 -5.47
C CYS A 122 0.93 5.26 -5.81
N ASN A 123 1.76 4.48 -6.50
CA ASN A 123 1.47 3.11 -6.89
C ASN A 123 2.39 2.15 -6.11
N GLU A 124 1.77 1.19 -5.44
CA GLU A 124 2.35 0.23 -4.49
C GLU A 124 3.41 -0.73 -5.10
N PHE A 125 3.45 -0.83 -6.42
CA PHE A 125 4.45 -1.64 -7.10
C PHE A 125 5.78 -0.91 -7.30
N TYR A 126 5.87 0.39 -7.00
CA TYR A 126 7.11 1.16 -7.12
C TYR A 126 7.78 1.36 -5.76
N PRO A 127 8.87 0.65 -5.49
CA PRO A 127 9.60 0.84 -4.25
C PRO A 127 10.32 2.19 -4.23
N LEU A 128 10.57 2.72 -3.02
CA LEU A 128 11.35 3.95 -2.83
C LEU A 128 12.78 3.87 -3.41
N SER A 129 13.29 2.66 -3.67
CA SER A 129 14.55 2.44 -4.36
C SER A 129 14.60 3.03 -5.77
N VAL A 130 13.44 3.25 -6.41
CA VAL A 130 13.36 4.01 -7.67
C VAL A 130 13.93 5.42 -7.48
N VAL A 131 13.53 6.08 -6.38
CA VAL A 131 13.94 7.46 -6.08
C VAL A 131 15.39 7.51 -5.60
N THR A 132 15.81 6.60 -4.71
CA THR A 132 17.20 6.59 -4.20
C THR A 132 18.19 6.27 -5.33
N GLY A 133 17.88 5.30 -6.19
CA GLY A 133 18.70 4.95 -7.33
C GLY A 133 18.76 6.05 -8.38
N PHE A 134 17.63 6.70 -8.66
CA PHE A 134 17.60 7.84 -9.56
C PHE A 134 18.38 9.05 -8.99
N LEU A 135 18.27 9.31 -7.69
CA LEU A 135 19.06 10.32 -6.99
C LEU A 135 20.57 10.07 -7.10
N LEU A 136 21.02 8.82 -6.92
CA LEU A 136 22.43 8.45 -7.07
C LEU A 136 22.92 8.72 -8.50
N ALA A 137 22.14 8.31 -9.51
CA ALA A 137 22.49 8.56 -10.91
C ALA A 137 22.51 10.06 -11.25
N MET A 138 21.54 10.84 -10.77
CA MET A 138 21.51 12.29 -11.00
C MET A 138 22.62 13.02 -10.23
N THR A 139 23.01 12.55 -9.06
CA THR A 139 24.18 13.08 -8.34
C THR A 139 25.46 12.85 -9.13
N ALA A 140 25.64 11.65 -9.68
CA ALA A 140 26.78 11.34 -10.57
C ALA A 140 26.75 12.19 -11.85
N ALA A 141 25.57 12.42 -12.42
CA ALA A 141 25.39 13.27 -13.60
C ALA A 141 25.75 14.73 -13.30
N MET A 142 25.31 15.26 -12.16
CA MET A 142 25.68 16.59 -11.68
C MET A 142 27.21 16.71 -11.52
N PHE A 143 27.86 15.70 -10.93
CA PHE A 143 29.31 15.68 -10.81
C PHE A 143 29.99 15.71 -12.18
N TYR A 144 29.57 14.87 -13.12
CA TYR A 144 30.11 14.84 -14.48
C TYR A 144 29.97 16.19 -15.21
N VAL A 145 28.77 16.78 -15.16
CA VAL A 145 28.43 18.05 -15.82
C VAL A 145 29.23 19.23 -15.23
N SER A 146 29.63 19.15 -13.96
CA SER A 146 30.45 20.18 -13.31
C SER A 146 31.90 20.23 -13.82
N ILE A 147 32.38 19.19 -14.52
CA ILE A 147 33.78 19.10 -14.97
C ILE A 147 33.98 19.89 -16.28
N THR A 148 34.85 20.89 -16.22
CA THR A 148 35.17 21.76 -17.36
C THR A 148 36.14 21.13 -18.37
N HIS A 149 37.17 20.43 -17.86
CA HIS A 149 38.28 19.87 -18.65
C HIS A 149 37.91 18.54 -19.33
N TYR A 150 38.11 18.46 -20.65
CA TYR A 150 37.63 17.33 -21.46
C TYR A 150 38.25 15.97 -21.06
N ARG A 151 39.56 15.90 -20.82
CA ARG A 151 40.24 14.63 -20.45
C ARG A 151 39.74 14.10 -19.10
N LYS A 152 39.65 14.98 -18.10
CA LYS A 152 39.15 14.62 -16.77
C LYS A 152 37.71 14.13 -16.87
N ARG A 153 36.87 14.84 -17.63
CA ARG A 153 35.47 14.47 -17.85
C ARG A 153 35.33 13.12 -18.56
N PHE A 154 36.13 12.86 -19.59
CA PHE A 154 36.15 11.56 -20.29
C PHE A 154 36.47 10.41 -19.33
N ILE A 155 37.55 10.53 -18.54
CA ILE A 155 37.95 9.52 -17.55
C ILE A 155 36.84 9.33 -16.50
N THR A 156 36.28 10.42 -15.99
CA THR A 156 35.18 10.36 -15.02
C THR A 156 33.95 9.67 -15.60
N GLY A 157 33.57 9.93 -16.85
CA GLY A 157 32.42 9.27 -17.49
C GLY A 157 32.59 7.76 -17.57
N ILE A 158 33.78 7.29 -17.99
CA ILE A 158 34.09 5.86 -18.08
C ILE A 158 34.05 5.18 -16.70
N MET A 159 34.50 5.87 -15.65
CA MET A 159 34.47 5.33 -14.28
C MET A 159 33.07 5.35 -13.65
N LEU A 160 32.28 6.40 -13.93
CA LEU A 160 30.95 6.57 -13.33
C LEU A 160 29.93 5.57 -13.86
N ILE A 161 29.97 5.19 -15.14
CA ILE A 161 29.00 4.24 -15.72
C ILE A 161 28.99 2.89 -14.97
N PRO A 162 30.11 2.15 -14.85
CA PRO A 162 30.10 0.87 -14.15
C PRO A 162 29.81 1.04 -12.66
N ALA A 163 30.29 2.12 -12.03
CA ALA A 163 30.03 2.40 -10.62
C ALA A 163 28.53 2.64 -10.35
N VAL A 164 27.87 3.47 -11.17
CA VAL A 164 26.45 3.77 -11.02
C VAL A 164 25.57 2.60 -11.45
N TYR A 165 25.97 1.81 -12.45
CA TYR A 165 25.28 0.57 -12.76
C TYR A 165 25.32 -0.41 -11.58
N TRP A 166 26.48 -0.58 -10.93
CA TRP A 166 26.57 -1.47 -9.78
C TRP A 166 25.77 -0.95 -8.57
N LEU A 167 25.89 0.34 -8.25
CA LEU A 167 25.24 0.92 -7.07
C LEU A 167 23.74 1.17 -7.27
N ALA A 168 23.34 1.63 -8.44
CA ALA A 168 22.00 2.11 -8.75
C ALA A 168 21.33 1.34 -9.90
N GLY A 169 21.89 0.26 -10.44
CA GLY A 169 21.20 -0.55 -11.45
C GLY A 169 20.80 0.29 -12.66
N GLY A 170 19.55 0.14 -13.13
CA GLY A 170 19.07 0.75 -14.38
C GLY A 170 19.07 2.28 -14.45
N SER A 171 19.11 3.00 -13.32
CA SER A 171 19.21 4.46 -13.33
C SER A 171 20.48 4.98 -14.01
N PHE A 172 21.50 4.13 -14.22
CA PHE A 172 22.66 4.47 -15.05
C PHE A 172 22.28 4.90 -16.48
N LEU A 173 21.14 4.44 -17.01
CA LEU A 173 20.63 4.87 -18.33
C LEU A 173 20.33 6.37 -18.33
N SER A 174 19.74 6.89 -17.26
CA SER A 174 19.47 8.33 -17.12
C SER A 174 20.78 9.13 -17.08
N LEU A 175 21.78 8.63 -16.32
CA LEU A 175 23.13 9.20 -16.30
C LEU A 175 23.74 9.25 -17.72
N LEU A 176 23.70 8.14 -18.44
CA LEU A 176 24.24 8.02 -19.80
C LEU A 176 23.58 9.02 -20.75
N LEU A 177 22.25 9.11 -20.73
CA LEU A 177 21.50 10.03 -21.58
C LEU A 177 21.85 11.50 -21.28
N VAL A 178 21.99 11.85 -20.00
CA VAL A 178 22.45 13.19 -19.59
C VAL A 178 23.87 13.44 -20.09
N MET A 179 24.80 12.50 -19.94
CA MET A 179 26.16 12.65 -20.46
C MET A 179 26.17 12.90 -21.98
N LEU A 180 25.41 12.12 -22.75
CA LEU A 180 25.32 12.24 -24.20
C LEU A 180 24.74 13.59 -24.63
N VAL A 181 23.60 13.98 -24.06
CA VAL A 181 22.95 15.26 -24.38
C VAL A 181 23.83 16.45 -23.97
N PHE A 182 24.53 16.35 -22.84
CA PHE A 182 25.44 17.41 -22.40
C PHE A 182 26.59 17.62 -23.40
N GLU A 183 27.21 16.55 -23.88
CA GLU A 183 28.28 16.62 -24.89
C GLU A 183 27.79 17.11 -26.26
N LEU A 184 26.55 16.82 -26.63
CA LEU A 184 25.89 17.37 -27.82
C LEU A 184 25.68 18.89 -27.70
N LEU A 185 25.10 19.35 -26.58
CA LEU A 185 24.76 20.76 -26.36
C LEU A 185 25.98 21.65 -26.16
N LYS A 186 27.03 21.17 -25.46
CA LYS A 186 28.30 21.91 -25.31
C LYS A 186 28.98 22.10 -26.67
N GLY A 187 28.88 21.11 -27.55
CA GLY A 187 29.39 21.15 -28.92
C GLY A 187 28.83 22.25 -29.80
N ARG A 188 27.52 22.50 -29.69
CA ARG A 188 26.84 23.55 -30.47
C ARG A 188 27.36 24.95 -30.17
N ARG A 189 27.96 25.16 -28.99
CA ARG A 189 28.48 26.46 -28.54
C ARG A 189 29.93 26.71 -28.94
N SER A 190 30.72 25.65 -29.10
CA SER A 190 32.14 25.74 -29.50
C SER A 190 32.35 25.85 -31.01
N GLY A 191 31.27 25.80 -31.81
CA GLY A 191 31.31 25.71 -33.29
C GLY A 191 31.84 26.94 -34.05
N LYS A 192 32.50 27.89 -33.39
CA LYS A 192 33.25 28.98 -34.04
C LYS A 192 34.49 29.29 -33.21
N SER A 193 35.67 28.85 -33.68
CA SER A 193 37.00 29.53 -33.64
C SER A 193 38.16 28.52 -33.49
N GLY A 194 39.06 28.48 -34.50
CA GLY A 194 40.45 28.04 -34.36
C GLY A 194 40.80 26.53 -34.50
N PRO A 195 42.09 26.20 -34.78
CA PRO A 195 42.58 24.82 -34.90
C PRO A 195 42.53 24.01 -33.58
N GLU A 196 42.51 24.68 -32.41
CA GLU A 196 42.30 24.04 -31.10
C GLU A 196 40.89 23.43 -30.95
N GLY A 197 39.88 24.01 -31.63
CA GLY A 197 38.52 23.47 -31.67
C GLY A 197 38.39 22.15 -32.43
N SER A 198 39.32 21.83 -33.33
CA SER A 198 39.30 20.57 -34.09
C SER A 198 39.68 19.35 -33.23
N LEU A 199 40.62 19.52 -32.29
CA LEU A 199 41.06 18.47 -31.38
C LEU A 199 40.00 18.17 -30.31
N GLU A 200 39.32 19.21 -29.81
CA GLU A 200 38.17 19.08 -28.92
C GLU A 200 36.96 18.44 -29.62
N TYR A 201 36.75 18.75 -30.91
CA TYR A 201 35.70 18.14 -31.71
C TYR A 201 35.93 16.63 -31.91
N ALA A 202 37.15 16.22 -32.29
CA ALA A 202 37.51 14.80 -32.41
C ALA A 202 37.44 14.06 -31.05
N GLY A 203 37.88 14.71 -29.97
CA GLY A 203 37.79 14.18 -28.60
C GLY A 203 36.35 13.98 -28.12
N ARG A 204 35.40 14.80 -28.58
CA ARG A 204 33.96 14.65 -28.28
C ARG A 204 33.34 13.45 -28.95
N TRP A 205 33.57 13.23 -30.24
CA TRP A 205 33.08 12.03 -30.93
C TRP A 205 33.67 10.77 -30.30
N LYS A 206 34.96 10.79 -29.94
CA LYS A 206 35.58 9.72 -29.17
C LYS A 206 34.89 9.50 -27.82
N THR A 207 34.56 10.56 -27.09
CA THR A 207 33.82 10.48 -25.82
C THR A 207 32.44 9.85 -26.02
N MET A 208 31.67 10.31 -27.00
CA MET A 208 30.35 9.76 -27.30
C MET A 208 30.42 8.28 -27.72
N SER A 209 31.35 7.91 -28.59
CA SER A 209 31.56 6.52 -28.99
C SER A 209 31.95 5.63 -27.81
N CYS A 210 32.83 6.11 -26.92
CA CYS A 210 33.19 5.36 -25.71
C CYS A 210 32.03 5.25 -24.71
N LEU A 211 31.19 6.27 -24.57
CA LEU A 211 30.00 6.20 -23.72
C LEU A 211 28.99 5.17 -24.26
N LEU A 212 28.81 5.10 -25.58
CA LEU A 212 27.97 4.08 -26.22
C LEU A 212 28.51 2.66 -26.03
N VAL A 213 29.83 2.48 -26.09
CA VAL A 213 30.45 1.18 -25.77
C VAL A 213 30.30 0.86 -24.27
N ALA A 214 30.47 1.84 -23.39
CA ALA A 214 30.27 1.66 -21.96
C ALA A 214 28.80 1.36 -21.59
N ALA A 215 27.84 1.75 -22.43
CA ALA A 215 26.43 1.36 -22.28
C ALA A 215 26.21 -0.16 -22.46
N ALA A 216 27.13 -0.87 -23.09
CA ALA A 216 27.11 -2.34 -23.19
C ALA A 216 27.65 -3.04 -21.93
N PHE A 217 28.11 -2.30 -20.91
CA PHE A 217 28.63 -2.87 -19.66
C PHE A 217 27.66 -3.84 -18.96
N PRO A 218 26.34 -3.58 -18.85
CA PRO A 218 25.40 -4.53 -18.28
C PRO A 218 25.36 -5.88 -19.02
N LEU A 219 25.57 -5.89 -20.34
CA LEU A 219 25.62 -7.12 -21.15
C LEU A 219 26.85 -7.96 -20.81
N ILE A 220 27.97 -7.30 -20.49
CA ILE A 220 29.18 -7.97 -19.99
C ILE A 220 28.89 -8.60 -18.63
N VAL A 221 28.26 -7.85 -17.71
CA VAL A 221 27.91 -8.36 -16.38
C VAL A 221 26.95 -9.56 -16.47
N GLN A 222 25.96 -9.50 -17.38
CA GLN A 222 25.06 -10.63 -17.66
C GLN A 222 25.80 -11.88 -18.10
N GLN A 223 26.75 -11.75 -19.04
CA GLN A 223 27.47 -12.90 -19.58
C GLN A 223 28.31 -13.64 -18.52
N PHE A 224 28.83 -12.92 -17.52
CA PHE A 224 29.81 -13.49 -16.58
C PHE A 224 29.31 -13.70 -15.15
N TYR A 225 28.28 -12.97 -14.70
CA TYR A 225 27.90 -12.92 -13.28
C TYR A 225 26.41 -13.15 -12.97
N ILE A 226 25.49 -12.81 -13.88
CA ILE A 226 24.06 -12.78 -13.57
C ILE A 226 23.26 -13.59 -14.58
N THR A 227 22.54 -14.61 -14.11
CA THR A 227 21.69 -15.50 -14.92
C THR A 227 20.33 -14.90 -15.29
N GLU A 228 20.02 -13.68 -14.84
CA GLU A 228 18.79 -12.98 -15.21
C GLU A 228 18.75 -12.65 -16.71
N THR A 229 17.59 -12.81 -17.34
CA THR A 229 17.43 -12.71 -18.79
C THR A 229 17.01 -11.31 -19.24
N GLY A 230 17.54 -10.90 -20.40
CA GLY A 230 17.06 -9.74 -21.17
C GLY A 230 17.04 -8.41 -20.42
N ALA A 231 15.85 -7.81 -20.34
CA ALA A 231 15.69 -6.41 -19.94
C ALA A 231 15.74 -6.18 -18.42
N ALA A 232 15.60 -7.24 -17.60
CA ALA A 232 15.77 -7.16 -16.14
C ALA A 232 17.19 -6.72 -15.74
N VAL A 233 18.21 -7.15 -16.50
CA VAL A 233 19.61 -6.76 -16.30
C VAL A 233 19.84 -5.26 -16.54
N LEU A 234 19.12 -4.69 -17.50
CA LEU A 234 19.28 -3.30 -17.92
C LEU A 234 18.54 -2.33 -16.99
N PHE A 235 17.33 -2.67 -16.56
CA PHE A 235 16.52 -1.79 -15.71
C PHE A 235 16.71 -2.04 -14.21
N GLY A 236 17.17 -3.24 -13.84
CA GLY A 236 17.46 -3.65 -12.47
C GLY A 236 16.21 -4.08 -11.70
N ARG A 237 16.37 -5.09 -10.83
CA ARG A 237 15.29 -5.70 -10.03
C ARG A 237 14.66 -4.76 -8.99
N PHE A 238 15.38 -3.72 -8.57
CA PHE A 238 14.98 -2.85 -7.47
C PHE A 238 14.07 -1.68 -7.87
N TYR A 239 13.57 -1.62 -9.10
CA TYR A 239 12.79 -0.48 -9.58
C TYR A 239 11.29 -0.75 -9.76
N TYR A 240 10.89 -2.02 -9.76
CA TYR A 240 9.49 -2.41 -9.86
C TYR A 240 9.28 -3.77 -9.21
N ASN A 241 8.25 -3.91 -8.40
CA ASN A 241 8.05 -5.09 -7.57
C ASN A 241 7.51 -6.29 -8.34
N ILE A 242 7.04 -6.12 -9.58
CA ILE A 242 6.58 -7.22 -10.42
C ILE A 242 7.76 -7.73 -11.27
N PRO A 243 8.26 -8.96 -11.03
CA PRO A 243 9.41 -9.48 -11.75
C PRO A 243 9.13 -9.60 -13.26
N GLY A 244 10.13 -9.25 -14.07
CA GLY A 244 10.06 -9.37 -15.53
C GLY A 244 9.23 -8.30 -16.25
N VAL A 245 8.53 -7.42 -15.51
CA VAL A 245 7.79 -6.30 -16.09
C VAL A 245 8.61 -5.03 -16.00
N ILE A 246 8.74 -4.31 -17.11
CA ILE A 246 9.37 -2.98 -17.15
C ILE A 246 8.29 -1.94 -17.42
N PRO A 247 7.88 -1.20 -16.39
CA PRO A 247 6.98 -0.09 -16.57
C PRO A 247 7.53 0.99 -17.50
N HIS A 248 6.69 1.45 -18.42
CA HIS A 248 6.97 2.60 -19.29
C HIS A 248 7.26 3.88 -18.48
N THR A 249 6.72 4.00 -17.28
CA THR A 249 6.93 5.12 -16.34
C THR A 249 8.39 5.26 -15.94
N ILE A 250 9.13 4.18 -15.68
CA ILE A 250 10.56 4.21 -15.33
C ILE A 250 11.37 4.73 -16.52
N VAL A 251 11.04 4.27 -17.72
CA VAL A 251 11.67 4.74 -18.96
C VAL A 251 11.46 6.25 -19.12
N ILE A 252 10.23 6.73 -18.92
CA ILE A 252 9.91 8.16 -18.95
C ILE A 252 10.73 8.92 -17.91
N LEU A 253 10.79 8.44 -16.66
CA LEU A 253 11.56 9.07 -15.59
C LEU A 253 13.04 9.22 -15.96
N PHE A 254 13.64 8.21 -16.60
CA PHE A 254 15.03 8.25 -17.04
C PHE A 254 15.26 9.19 -18.23
N LEU A 255 14.25 9.40 -19.09
CA LEU A 255 14.33 10.32 -20.22
C LEU A 255 14.14 11.79 -19.81
N LEU A 256 13.35 12.06 -18.77
CA LEU A 256 12.96 13.41 -18.35
C LEU A 256 14.16 14.36 -18.14
N PRO A 257 15.23 14.01 -17.39
CA PRO A 257 16.39 14.88 -17.21
C PRO A 257 16.99 15.35 -18.53
N SER A 258 17.17 14.42 -19.47
CA SER A 258 17.79 14.65 -20.77
C SER A 258 16.91 15.51 -21.68
N LEU A 259 15.60 15.28 -21.65
CA LEU A 259 14.62 16.08 -22.40
C LEU A 259 14.59 17.54 -21.90
N LEU A 260 14.49 17.74 -20.58
CA LEU A 260 14.51 19.07 -19.97
C LEU A 260 15.82 19.81 -20.26
N MET A 261 16.90 19.06 -20.30
CA MET A 261 18.22 19.58 -20.63
C MET A 261 18.33 20.02 -22.11
N LEU A 262 17.73 19.28 -23.05
CA LEU A 262 17.58 19.70 -24.44
C LEU A 262 16.73 20.96 -24.56
N ILE A 263 15.57 20.99 -23.89
CA ILE A 263 14.64 22.13 -23.94
C ILE A 263 15.35 23.40 -23.46
N THR A 264 15.95 23.37 -22.28
CA THR A 264 16.68 24.53 -21.70
C THR A 264 17.95 24.88 -22.48
N GLY A 265 18.60 23.90 -23.11
CA GLY A 265 19.79 24.12 -23.93
C GLY A 265 19.51 24.76 -25.29
N ILE A 266 18.35 24.47 -25.89
CA ILE A 266 17.96 24.92 -27.24
C ILE A 266 17.13 26.21 -27.18
N PHE A 267 16.15 26.28 -26.28
CA PHE A 267 15.25 27.43 -26.17
C PHE A 267 15.82 28.49 -25.22
N ARG A 268 16.14 29.68 -25.74
CA ARG A 268 16.52 30.86 -24.95
C ARG A 268 15.43 31.91 -24.96
N ILE A 269 14.91 32.24 -23.79
CA ILE A 269 13.80 33.18 -23.65
C ILE A 269 14.35 34.59 -23.45
N ARG A 270 13.99 35.52 -24.34
CA ARG A 270 14.36 36.94 -24.18
C ARG A 270 13.74 37.51 -22.90
N GLU A 271 14.48 38.34 -22.17
CA GLU A 271 14.03 38.92 -20.89
C GLU A 271 12.64 39.57 -20.95
N LYS A 272 12.28 40.18 -22.09
CA LYS A 272 10.96 40.80 -22.33
C LYS A 272 9.77 39.84 -22.16
N HIS A 273 9.99 38.54 -22.31
CA HIS A 273 8.96 37.50 -22.20
C HIS A 273 9.04 36.69 -20.90
N SER A 274 9.94 37.06 -19.96
CA SER A 274 10.21 36.31 -18.72
C SER A 274 8.96 36.07 -17.86
N LEU A 275 8.08 37.06 -17.69
CA LEU A 275 6.84 36.90 -16.93
C LEU A 275 5.84 35.96 -17.62
N LYS A 276 5.72 36.04 -18.96
CA LYS A 276 4.84 35.16 -19.75
C LYS A 276 5.34 33.71 -19.74
N ALA A 277 6.65 33.53 -19.79
CA ALA A 277 7.30 32.23 -19.69
C ALA A 277 7.09 31.62 -18.30
N LEU A 278 7.29 32.40 -17.23
CA LEU A 278 7.02 31.98 -15.86
C LEU A 278 5.56 31.52 -15.68
N SER A 279 4.59 32.30 -16.17
CA SER A 279 3.17 31.91 -16.08
C SER A 279 2.88 30.64 -16.88
N ALA A 280 3.52 30.46 -18.04
CA ALA A 280 3.37 29.26 -18.83
C ALA A 280 3.97 28.03 -18.13
N GLU A 281 5.14 28.15 -17.50
CA GLU A 281 5.75 27.08 -16.71
C GLU A 281 4.86 26.65 -15.53
N ILE A 282 4.33 27.62 -14.78
CA ILE A 282 3.42 27.33 -13.67
C ILE A 282 2.17 26.61 -14.18
N LEU A 283 1.60 27.05 -15.32
CA LEU A 283 0.45 26.40 -15.92
C LEU A 283 0.78 24.97 -16.39
N ILE A 284 1.93 24.75 -17.03
CA ILE A 284 2.38 23.42 -17.46
C ILE A 284 2.54 22.50 -16.25
N ILE A 285 3.14 22.97 -15.17
CA ILE A 285 3.32 22.18 -13.94
C ILE A 285 1.98 21.88 -13.30
N ALA A 286 1.07 22.86 -13.21
CA ALA A 286 -0.26 22.65 -12.67
C ALA A 286 -1.05 21.62 -13.47
N LEU A 287 -1.01 21.70 -14.81
CA LEU A 287 -1.65 20.72 -15.70
C LEU A 287 -0.99 19.34 -15.59
N PHE A 288 0.33 19.28 -15.50
CA PHE A 288 1.08 18.05 -15.30
C PHE A 288 0.73 17.37 -13.98
N CYS A 289 0.68 18.13 -12.88
CA CYS A 289 0.23 17.64 -11.58
C CYS A 289 -1.22 17.15 -11.63
N PHE A 290 -2.14 17.94 -12.21
CA PHE A 290 -3.55 17.57 -12.31
C PHE A 290 -3.76 16.27 -13.10
N ALA A 291 -3.12 16.16 -14.27
CA ALA A 291 -3.20 14.95 -15.10
C ALA A 291 -2.51 13.75 -14.45
N GLY A 292 -1.34 13.98 -13.84
CA GLY A 292 -0.55 12.96 -13.15
C GLY A 292 -1.27 12.37 -11.95
N PHE A 293 -1.71 13.19 -11.00
CA PHE A 293 -2.44 12.69 -9.82
C PHE A 293 -3.71 11.94 -10.24
N ARG A 294 -4.48 12.46 -11.19
CA ARG A 294 -5.67 11.75 -11.70
C ARG A 294 -5.36 10.35 -12.25
N SER A 295 -4.17 10.15 -12.80
CA SER A 295 -3.77 8.87 -13.40
C SER A 295 -3.07 7.92 -12.43
N PHE A 296 -2.38 8.44 -11.41
CA PHE A 296 -1.50 7.65 -10.56
C PHE A 296 -2.01 7.46 -9.13
N SER A 297 -2.82 8.38 -8.58
CA SER A 297 -3.37 8.23 -7.23
C SER A 297 -4.64 7.39 -7.27
N ASN A 298 -4.73 6.38 -6.39
CA ASN A 298 -5.92 5.58 -6.20
C ASN A 298 -6.50 5.79 -4.79
N PHE A 299 -7.42 6.76 -4.67
CA PHE A 299 -8.06 7.06 -3.38
C PHE A 299 -8.99 5.96 -2.87
N GLU A 300 -9.46 5.06 -3.74
CA GLU A 300 -10.26 3.90 -3.32
C GLU A 300 -9.39 2.82 -2.69
N ALA A 301 -8.18 2.61 -3.22
CA ALA A 301 -7.17 1.79 -2.56
C ALA A 301 -6.74 2.41 -1.22
N GLU A 302 -6.49 3.72 -1.17
CA GLU A 302 -6.17 4.44 0.09
C GLU A 302 -7.27 4.26 1.15
N GLU A 303 -8.54 4.32 0.77
CA GLU A 303 -9.67 4.07 1.67
C GLU A 303 -9.61 2.65 2.23
N THR A 304 -9.35 1.66 1.39
CA THR A 304 -9.21 0.25 1.79
C THR A 304 -8.01 0.03 2.72
N MET A 305 -6.86 0.65 2.40
CA MET A 305 -5.66 0.64 3.23
C MET A 305 -5.89 1.34 4.57
N THR A 306 -6.78 2.33 4.63
CA THR A 306 -7.16 3.00 5.89
C THR A 306 -7.92 2.05 6.82
N TYR A 307 -8.86 1.25 6.29
CA TYR A 307 -9.53 0.20 7.06
C TYR A 307 -8.53 -0.81 7.64
N ASP A 308 -7.62 -1.32 6.80
CA ASP A 308 -6.56 -2.25 7.23
C ASP A 308 -5.66 -1.63 8.32
N TYR A 309 -5.20 -0.39 8.11
CA TYR A 309 -4.37 0.32 9.07
C TYR A 309 -5.05 0.46 10.44
N LEU A 310 -6.31 0.89 10.47
CA LEU A 310 -7.05 1.06 11.73
C LEU A 310 -7.29 -0.28 12.44
N VAL A 311 -7.60 -1.35 11.71
CA VAL A 311 -7.73 -2.70 12.27
C VAL A 311 -6.41 -3.20 12.84
N ARG A 312 -5.31 -3.04 12.10
CA ARG A 312 -3.96 -3.45 12.52
C ARG A 312 -3.51 -2.77 13.82
N GLU A 313 -3.90 -1.51 14.03
CA GLU A 313 -3.64 -0.76 15.26
C GLU A 313 -4.68 -1.02 16.37
N GLY A 314 -5.66 -1.91 16.15
CA GLY A 314 -6.71 -2.23 17.11
C GLY A 314 -7.69 -1.09 17.38
N ARG A 315 -7.80 -0.11 16.47
CA ARG A 315 -8.63 1.09 16.60
C ARG A 315 -10.05 0.85 16.09
N TRP A 316 -10.73 -0.14 16.65
CA TRP A 316 -12.04 -0.62 16.21
C TRP A 316 -13.12 0.46 16.12
N ASP A 317 -13.22 1.33 17.14
CA ASP A 317 -14.20 2.42 17.14
C ASP A 317 -13.93 3.46 16.06
N ASP A 318 -12.67 3.67 15.68
CA ASP A 318 -12.31 4.60 14.63
C ASP A 318 -12.63 4.05 13.24
N VAL A 319 -12.58 2.72 13.05
CA VAL A 319 -13.11 2.07 11.84
C VAL A 319 -14.60 2.39 11.66
N LEU A 320 -15.39 2.29 12.74
CA LEU A 320 -16.82 2.59 12.68
C LEU A 320 -17.07 4.06 12.33
N LYS A 321 -16.39 5.01 13.00
CA LYS A 321 -16.49 6.44 12.68
C LYS A 321 -16.04 6.76 11.25
N TYR A 322 -15.00 6.07 10.76
CA TYR A 322 -14.51 6.24 9.40
C TYR A 322 -15.57 5.78 8.39
N SER A 323 -16.23 4.65 8.66
CA SER A 323 -17.26 4.06 7.78
C SER A 323 -18.51 4.92 7.61
N GLU A 324 -18.83 5.79 8.58
CA GLU A 324 -19.95 6.75 8.46
C GLU A 324 -19.73 7.77 7.34
N LYS A 325 -18.46 8.12 7.07
CA LYS A 325 -18.09 9.08 6.02
C LYS A 325 -17.61 8.39 4.75
N HIS A 326 -17.02 7.21 4.89
CA HIS A 326 -16.42 6.42 3.81
C HIS A 326 -16.93 4.98 3.89
N PRO A 327 -18.19 4.72 3.46
CA PRO A 327 -18.75 3.37 3.49
C PRO A 327 -17.93 2.40 2.65
N PRO A 328 -17.72 1.15 3.12
CA PRO A 328 -16.87 0.19 2.42
C PRO A 328 -17.39 -0.07 1.01
N ARG A 329 -16.47 -0.07 0.03
CA ARG A 329 -16.78 -0.25 -1.39
C ARG A 329 -16.43 -1.64 -1.92
N ASN A 330 -15.65 -2.39 -1.15
CA ASN A 330 -15.16 -3.70 -1.52
C ASN A 330 -15.14 -4.69 -0.34
N TYR A 331 -14.89 -5.96 -0.64
CA TYR A 331 -14.84 -7.04 0.34
C TYR A 331 -13.75 -6.82 1.41
N LEU A 332 -12.60 -6.29 1.01
CA LEU A 332 -11.49 -6.02 1.93
C LEU A 332 -11.93 -5.05 3.04
N SER A 333 -12.39 -3.86 2.67
CA SER A 333 -12.88 -2.84 3.60
C SER A 333 -14.11 -3.31 4.40
N LEU A 334 -15.06 -4.01 3.75
CA LEU A 334 -16.25 -4.54 4.40
C LEU A 334 -15.91 -5.59 5.47
N SER A 335 -14.95 -6.47 5.20
CA SER A 335 -14.51 -7.49 6.16
C SER A 335 -13.81 -6.87 7.39
N MET A 336 -13.02 -5.82 7.19
CA MET A 336 -12.39 -5.06 8.27
C MET A 336 -13.43 -4.30 9.12
N LEU A 337 -14.47 -3.76 8.48
CA LEU A 337 -15.62 -3.17 9.16
C LEU A 337 -16.38 -4.21 9.98
N ASN A 338 -16.70 -5.37 9.39
CA ASN A 338 -17.42 -6.45 10.05
C ASN A 338 -16.63 -7.00 11.25
N LEU A 339 -15.32 -7.15 11.11
CA LEU A 339 -14.44 -7.48 12.24
C LEU A 339 -14.53 -6.43 13.35
N SER A 340 -14.46 -5.14 13.01
CA SER A 340 -14.57 -4.04 13.96
C SER A 340 -15.93 -3.98 14.65
N LEU A 341 -17.01 -4.28 13.94
CA LEU A 341 -18.35 -4.42 14.50
C LEU A 341 -18.40 -5.56 15.54
N SER A 342 -17.76 -6.70 15.28
CA SER A 342 -17.71 -7.78 16.27
C SER A 342 -16.83 -7.40 17.48
N LYS A 343 -15.65 -6.80 17.25
CA LYS A 343 -14.75 -6.38 18.34
C LYS A 343 -15.35 -5.31 19.26
N THR A 344 -16.29 -4.51 18.76
CA THR A 344 -17.04 -3.52 19.55
C THR A 344 -18.39 -4.04 20.07
N GLY A 345 -18.77 -5.30 19.78
CA GLY A 345 -20.05 -5.89 20.16
C GLY A 345 -21.27 -5.27 19.44
N GLN A 346 -21.04 -4.65 18.29
CA GLN A 346 -22.04 -3.96 17.47
C GLN A 346 -22.50 -4.78 16.26
N MET A 347 -21.87 -5.93 15.96
CA MET A 347 -22.18 -6.77 14.79
C MET A 347 -23.67 -7.08 14.68
N GLY A 348 -24.27 -7.74 15.66
CA GLY A 348 -25.70 -8.09 15.58
C GLY A 348 -26.64 -6.88 15.54
N ASN A 349 -26.20 -5.67 15.90
CA ASN A 349 -27.04 -4.46 15.90
C ASN A 349 -26.94 -3.67 14.59
N ASN A 350 -25.78 -3.68 13.96
CA ASN A 350 -25.44 -2.75 12.89
C ASN A 350 -25.02 -3.42 11.58
N LEU A 351 -24.93 -4.76 11.52
CA LEU A 351 -24.50 -5.49 10.32
C LEU A 351 -25.24 -5.01 9.06
N PHE A 352 -26.58 -4.95 9.11
CA PHE A 352 -27.42 -4.59 7.96
C PHE A 352 -27.56 -3.08 7.71
N ARG A 353 -26.89 -2.22 8.50
CA ARG A 353 -26.75 -0.80 8.15
C ARG A 353 -25.79 -0.58 7.00
N TYR A 354 -24.92 -1.55 6.77
CA TYR A 354 -23.95 -1.57 5.68
C TYR A 354 -24.40 -2.57 4.62
N ASP A 355 -24.07 -2.27 3.37
CA ASP A 355 -24.41 -3.14 2.26
C ASP A 355 -23.56 -4.42 2.32
N GLN A 356 -24.19 -5.53 2.69
CA GLN A 356 -23.51 -6.82 2.83
C GLN A 356 -23.47 -7.52 1.47
N HIS A 357 -22.28 -7.90 1.01
CA HIS A 357 -22.06 -8.57 -0.28
C HIS A 357 -21.74 -10.06 -0.08
N GLY A 358 -22.64 -10.76 0.61
CA GLY A 358 -22.50 -12.20 0.84
C GLY A 358 -21.35 -12.58 1.77
N ILE A 359 -20.94 -13.85 1.71
CA ILE A 359 -19.94 -14.45 2.61
C ILE A 359 -18.56 -13.77 2.47
N ASN A 360 -18.20 -13.27 1.28
CA ASN A 360 -16.92 -12.61 1.05
C ASN A 360 -16.78 -11.29 1.83
N GLY A 361 -17.89 -10.66 2.23
CA GLY A 361 -17.87 -9.52 3.15
C GLY A 361 -17.56 -9.91 4.60
N LEU A 362 -17.71 -11.19 4.98
CA LEU A 362 -17.36 -11.70 6.30
C LEU A 362 -15.99 -12.39 6.31
N PHE A 363 -15.71 -13.21 5.29
CA PHE A 363 -14.51 -14.02 5.18
C PHE A 363 -13.90 -13.86 3.81
N LEU A 364 -12.66 -13.36 3.78
CA LEU A 364 -11.93 -13.15 2.54
C LEU A 364 -11.46 -14.49 1.98
N SER A 365 -11.86 -14.78 0.73
CA SER A 365 -11.41 -15.94 0.00
C SER A 365 -9.98 -15.75 -0.51
N PHE A 366 -9.20 -16.83 -0.52
CA PHE A 366 -7.86 -16.82 -1.10
C PHE A 366 -7.93 -16.88 -2.64
N ASN A 367 -7.33 -15.91 -3.33
CA ASN A 367 -7.24 -15.91 -4.79
C ASN A 367 -5.83 -15.54 -5.29
N LYS A 368 -4.82 -16.35 -4.94
CA LYS A 368 -3.42 -16.23 -5.46
C LYS A 368 -2.86 -14.80 -5.43
N GLU A 369 -3.32 -13.98 -4.49
CA GLU A 369 -2.90 -12.61 -4.26
C GLU A 369 -2.49 -12.47 -2.80
N TYR A 370 -1.69 -11.45 -2.49
CA TYR A 370 -1.07 -11.32 -1.17
C TYR A 370 -1.92 -10.53 -0.16
N VAL A 371 -2.91 -9.76 -0.59
CA VAL A 371 -3.62 -8.80 0.28
C VAL A 371 -4.83 -9.40 0.98
N ALA A 372 -5.74 -10.06 0.24
CA ALA A 372 -6.87 -10.75 0.85
C ALA A 372 -6.48 -11.72 1.98
N PRO A 373 -5.46 -12.60 1.83
CA PRO A 373 -5.01 -13.41 2.96
C PRO A 373 -4.36 -12.61 4.10
N LEU A 374 -3.70 -11.48 3.81
CA LEU A 374 -3.15 -10.60 4.85
C LEU A 374 -4.24 -9.94 5.71
N LEU A 375 -5.38 -9.59 5.12
CA LEU A 375 -6.50 -9.05 5.88
C LEU A 375 -7.32 -10.18 6.51
N GLY A 376 -7.49 -11.30 5.80
CA GLY A 376 -8.24 -12.47 6.28
C GLY A 376 -7.61 -13.10 7.52
N ASN A 377 -6.28 -13.08 7.67
CA ASN A 377 -5.65 -13.60 8.88
C ASN A 377 -6.03 -12.81 10.14
N GLU A 378 -6.38 -11.51 10.03
CA GLU A 378 -6.84 -10.71 11.19
C GLU A 378 -8.19 -11.25 11.69
N ILE A 379 -9.08 -11.58 10.77
CA ILE A 379 -10.40 -12.16 11.08
C ILE A 379 -10.20 -13.48 11.84
N PHE A 380 -9.40 -14.39 11.29
CA PHE A 380 -9.15 -15.68 11.93
C PHE A 380 -8.41 -15.55 13.25
N TYR A 381 -7.44 -14.65 13.34
CA TYR A 381 -6.73 -14.37 14.59
C TYR A 381 -7.71 -13.96 15.68
N HIS A 382 -8.58 -12.98 15.40
CA HIS A 382 -9.51 -12.45 16.39
C HIS A 382 -10.66 -13.39 16.75
N LEU A 383 -11.00 -14.34 15.88
CA LEU A 383 -11.96 -15.40 16.17
C LEU A 383 -11.37 -16.51 17.06
N GLY A 384 -10.04 -16.69 17.07
CA GLY A 384 -9.35 -17.79 17.75
C GLY A 384 -8.94 -18.93 16.82
N LEU A 385 -9.08 -18.77 15.50
CA LEU A 385 -8.59 -19.70 14.48
C LEU A 385 -7.10 -19.46 14.19
N ILE A 386 -6.25 -19.71 15.19
CA ILE A 386 -4.81 -19.37 15.16
C ILE A 386 -4.07 -20.08 14.04
N ASN A 387 -4.38 -21.35 13.77
CA ASN A 387 -3.76 -22.10 12.68
C ASN A 387 -4.15 -21.57 11.29
N ALA A 388 -5.41 -21.19 11.09
CA ALA A 388 -5.86 -20.59 9.84
C ALA A 388 -5.23 -19.19 9.63
N SER A 389 -5.14 -18.40 10.70
CA SER A 389 -4.43 -17.12 10.68
C SER A 389 -2.96 -17.30 10.29
N GLN A 390 -2.27 -18.27 10.90
CA GLN A 390 -0.89 -18.61 10.55
C GLN A 390 -0.74 -19.02 9.08
N GLN A 391 -1.64 -19.88 8.57
CA GLN A 391 -1.64 -20.30 7.18
C GLN A 391 -1.79 -19.10 6.23
N TYR A 392 -2.79 -18.25 6.47
CA TYR A 392 -3.04 -17.07 5.63
C TYR A 392 -1.89 -16.07 5.67
N ALA A 393 -1.31 -15.84 6.84
CA ALA A 393 -0.13 -14.98 6.96
C ALA A 393 1.05 -15.55 6.16
N PHE A 394 1.30 -16.86 6.25
CA PHE A 394 2.36 -17.52 5.49
C PHE A 394 2.13 -17.44 3.98
N GLU A 395 0.93 -17.79 3.50
CA GLU A 395 0.56 -17.73 2.08
C GLU A 395 0.65 -16.30 1.51
N SER A 396 0.23 -15.30 2.29
CA SER A 396 0.38 -13.88 1.91
C SER A 396 1.85 -13.52 1.66
N MET A 397 2.76 -13.92 2.56
CA MET A 397 4.19 -13.61 2.40
C MET A 397 4.84 -14.31 1.21
N GLU A 398 4.45 -15.56 0.93
CA GLU A 398 5.00 -16.31 -0.21
C GLU A 398 4.41 -15.88 -1.57
N THR A 399 3.34 -15.07 -1.57
CA THR A 399 2.72 -14.51 -2.78
C THR A 399 3.06 -13.03 -3.03
N ILE A 400 3.92 -12.42 -2.20
CA ILE A 400 4.41 -11.05 -2.43
C ILE A 400 5.17 -11.02 -3.78
N PRO A 401 4.81 -10.11 -4.72
CA PRO A 401 5.32 -10.14 -6.09
C PRO A 401 6.84 -10.15 -6.23
N ASP A 402 7.57 -9.39 -5.39
CA ASP A 402 9.02 -9.26 -5.48
C ASP A 402 9.79 -10.33 -4.70
N MET A 403 9.06 -11.29 -4.11
CA MET A 403 9.57 -12.32 -3.19
C MET A 403 10.20 -11.73 -1.92
N GLY A 404 9.82 -10.50 -1.56
CA GLY A 404 10.20 -9.84 -0.32
C GLY A 404 9.62 -10.53 0.92
N LYS A 405 10.06 -10.08 2.09
CA LYS A 405 9.52 -10.52 3.38
C LYS A 405 8.81 -9.35 4.07
N SER A 406 7.76 -9.66 4.81
CA SER A 406 6.90 -8.68 5.49
C SER A 406 7.16 -8.69 7.00
N ALA A 407 7.43 -7.52 7.58
CA ALA A 407 7.58 -7.39 9.03
C ALA A 407 6.26 -7.71 9.77
N ARG A 408 5.11 -7.28 9.22
CA ARG A 408 3.78 -7.61 9.77
C ARG A 408 3.53 -9.12 9.78
N VAL A 409 3.83 -9.82 8.69
CA VAL A 409 3.65 -11.27 8.63
C VAL A 409 4.57 -11.97 9.61
N LEU A 410 5.86 -11.61 9.67
CA LEU A 410 6.79 -12.22 10.64
C LEU A 410 6.33 -12.02 12.09
N LYS A 411 5.78 -10.84 12.40
CA LYS A 411 5.17 -10.57 13.71
C LYS A 411 4.01 -11.52 13.98
N ARG A 412 3.06 -11.65 13.04
CA ARG A 412 1.91 -12.56 13.17
C ARG A 412 2.34 -14.01 13.30
N LEU A 413 3.31 -14.47 12.50
CA LEU A 413 3.85 -15.83 12.58
C LEU A 413 4.54 -16.09 13.92
N ALA A 414 5.26 -15.10 14.48
CA ALA A 414 5.82 -15.22 15.83
C ALA A 414 4.72 -15.36 16.89
N GLU A 415 3.64 -14.57 16.80
CA GLU A 415 2.51 -14.61 17.72
C GLU A 415 1.74 -15.93 17.65
N THR A 416 1.41 -16.41 16.45
CA THR A 416 0.65 -17.66 16.28
C THR A 416 1.46 -18.85 16.80
N ASN A 417 2.76 -18.89 16.54
CA ASN A 417 3.63 -19.95 17.07
C ASN A 417 3.78 -19.86 18.60
N LEU A 418 3.85 -18.65 19.17
CA LEU A 418 3.85 -18.46 20.64
C LEU A 418 2.55 -19.00 21.26
N ILE A 419 1.41 -18.63 20.68
CA ILE A 419 0.08 -19.07 21.14
C ILE A 419 -0.04 -20.59 21.07
N ASN A 420 0.41 -21.20 19.97
CA ASN A 420 0.41 -22.65 19.74
C ASN A 420 1.47 -23.44 20.55
N GLY A 421 2.29 -22.78 21.37
CA GLY A 421 3.35 -23.43 22.15
C GLY A 421 4.59 -23.85 21.34
N GLN A 422 4.68 -23.44 20.07
CA GLN A 422 5.81 -23.69 19.18
C GLN A 422 6.93 -22.67 19.39
N TYR A 423 7.45 -22.60 20.62
CA TYR A 423 8.36 -21.54 21.06
C TYR A 423 9.64 -21.44 20.23
N GLN A 424 10.24 -22.56 19.83
CA GLN A 424 11.44 -22.58 18.99
C GLN A 424 11.21 -21.93 17.62
N VAL A 425 10.01 -22.05 17.05
CA VAL A 425 9.67 -21.43 15.77
C VAL A 425 9.40 -19.94 15.96
N SER A 426 8.66 -19.59 17.02
CA SER A 426 8.41 -18.20 17.40
C SER A 426 9.73 -17.44 17.61
N GLU A 427 10.66 -18.03 18.36
CA GLU A 427 12.01 -17.49 18.64
C GLU A 427 12.77 -17.14 17.35
N LYS A 428 12.73 -18.00 16.32
CA LYS A 428 13.38 -17.72 15.03
C LYS A 428 12.84 -16.44 14.38
N TYR A 429 11.52 -16.26 14.34
CA TYR A 429 10.91 -15.06 13.78
C TYR A 429 11.21 -13.82 14.61
N LEU A 430 11.19 -13.95 15.94
CA LEU A 430 11.50 -12.86 16.86
C LEU A 430 12.95 -12.37 16.68
N HIS A 431 13.93 -13.26 16.56
CA HIS A 431 15.31 -12.89 16.31
C HIS A 431 15.51 -12.15 14.98
N ILE A 432 14.75 -12.48 13.93
CA ILE A 432 14.76 -11.69 12.69
C ILE A 432 14.26 -10.26 12.97
N LEU A 433 13.14 -10.12 13.69
CA LEU A 433 12.54 -8.83 14.02
C LEU A 433 13.40 -7.99 14.99
N GLU A 434 14.24 -8.60 15.82
CA GLU A 434 15.20 -7.88 16.68
C GLU A 434 16.23 -7.06 15.91
N HIS A 435 16.46 -7.38 14.63
CA HIS A 435 17.34 -6.64 13.74
C HIS A 435 16.62 -5.50 12.99
N THR A 436 15.36 -5.23 13.27
CA THR A 436 14.62 -4.09 12.70
C THR A 436 14.73 -2.84 13.59
N LEU A 437 14.25 -1.69 13.12
CA LEU A 437 14.15 -0.49 13.96
C LEU A 437 12.86 -0.48 14.79
N PHE A 438 11.70 -0.58 14.14
CA PHE A 438 10.39 -0.35 14.76
C PHE A 438 9.79 -1.60 15.43
N TYR A 439 10.10 -2.81 14.97
CA TYR A 439 9.57 -4.05 15.55
C TYR A 439 10.48 -4.65 16.62
N ARG A 440 11.70 -4.12 16.79
CA ARG A 440 12.71 -4.65 17.71
C ARG A 440 12.27 -4.65 19.17
N GLN A 441 11.63 -3.57 19.63
CA GLN A 441 11.20 -3.50 21.02
C GLN A 441 10.11 -4.54 21.31
N TRP A 442 9.12 -4.65 20.42
CA TRP A 442 8.10 -5.68 20.51
C TRP A 442 8.72 -7.07 20.51
N ALA A 443 9.66 -7.35 19.59
CA ALA A 443 10.32 -8.66 19.52
C ALA A 443 11.06 -9.02 20.81
N LYS A 444 11.83 -8.09 21.38
CA LYS A 444 12.53 -8.27 22.65
C LYS A 444 11.60 -8.51 23.83
N THR A 445 10.50 -7.78 23.89
CA THR A 445 9.48 -7.98 24.93
C THR A 445 8.85 -9.36 24.79
N THR A 446 8.50 -9.78 23.58
CA THR A 446 7.90 -11.09 23.30
C THR A 446 8.85 -12.25 23.58
N LEU A 447 10.16 -12.11 23.31
CA LEU A 447 11.16 -13.12 23.67
C LEU A 447 11.13 -13.48 25.16
N ALA A 448 10.86 -12.49 26.03
CA ALA A 448 10.76 -12.71 27.48
C ALA A 448 9.48 -13.46 27.92
N TYR A 449 8.58 -13.80 27.00
CA TYR A 449 7.41 -14.66 27.27
C TYR A 449 7.65 -16.11 26.85
N LEU A 450 8.66 -16.39 26.02
CA LEU A 450 8.91 -17.75 25.54
C LEU A 450 9.11 -18.71 26.71
N TYR A 451 8.52 -19.90 26.61
CA TYR A 451 8.59 -20.98 27.61
C TYR A 451 7.96 -20.66 28.98
N ASP A 452 7.27 -19.53 29.15
CA ASP A 452 6.56 -19.15 30.38
C ASP A 452 5.04 -19.20 30.19
N GLU A 453 4.46 -20.39 30.41
CA GLU A 453 3.04 -20.67 30.20
C GLU A 453 2.12 -19.74 31.02
N GLU A 454 2.46 -19.52 32.30
CA GLU A 454 1.66 -18.70 33.20
C GLU A 454 1.61 -17.25 32.71
N LYS A 455 2.77 -16.71 32.33
CA LYS A 455 2.87 -15.34 31.83
C LYS A 455 2.15 -15.15 30.49
N ILE A 456 2.19 -16.13 29.59
CA ILE A 456 1.43 -16.08 28.34
C ILE A 456 -0.07 -16.18 28.60
N ASN A 457 -0.51 -17.09 29.46
CA ASN A 457 -1.93 -17.27 29.78
C ASN A 457 -2.54 -16.07 30.51
N ASN A 458 -1.72 -15.33 31.29
CA ASN A 458 -2.11 -14.09 31.94
C ASN A 458 -2.04 -12.85 31.02
N ASN A 459 -1.50 -12.98 29.80
CA ASN A 459 -1.53 -11.90 28.82
C ASN A 459 -2.97 -11.70 28.31
N ALA A 460 -3.44 -10.44 28.29
CA ALA A 460 -4.82 -10.12 27.93
C ALA A 460 -5.21 -10.58 26.50
N GLU A 461 -4.29 -10.54 25.55
CA GLU A 461 -4.54 -10.93 24.17
C GLU A 461 -4.21 -12.42 23.96
N TRP A 462 -2.99 -12.84 24.25
CA TRP A 462 -2.55 -14.22 23.96
C TRP A 462 -3.24 -15.25 24.85
N GLY A 463 -3.55 -14.91 26.10
CA GLY A 463 -4.30 -15.77 27.01
C GLY A 463 -5.74 -16.01 26.53
N GLU A 464 -6.41 -14.96 26.03
CA GLU A 464 -7.73 -15.10 25.39
C GLU A 464 -7.65 -16.03 24.18
N LYS A 465 -6.63 -15.87 23.32
CA LYS A 465 -6.45 -16.70 22.13
C LYS A 465 -6.19 -18.17 22.49
N ARG A 466 -5.38 -18.43 23.52
CA ARG A 466 -5.13 -19.78 24.04
C ARG A 466 -6.38 -20.44 24.61
N ARG A 467 -7.19 -19.68 25.34
CA ARG A 467 -8.47 -20.18 25.87
C ARG A 467 -9.38 -20.69 24.76
N TYR A 468 -9.37 -20.04 23.59
CA TYR A 468 -10.25 -20.36 22.46
C TYR A 468 -9.60 -21.22 21.38
N LEU A 469 -8.43 -21.83 21.63
CA LEU A 469 -7.80 -22.74 20.69
C LEU A 469 -8.70 -23.96 20.45
N VAL A 470 -8.94 -24.27 19.18
CA VAL A 470 -9.60 -25.52 18.77
C VAL A 470 -8.59 -26.66 18.95
N VAL A 471 -8.92 -27.62 19.83
CA VAL A 471 -7.95 -28.65 20.26
C VAL A 471 -7.97 -29.87 19.34
N ASN A 472 -9.13 -30.15 18.76
CA ASN A 472 -9.31 -31.36 17.97
C ASN A 472 -9.07 -31.08 16.47
N ASP A 473 -8.41 -31.99 15.75
CA ASP A 473 -8.05 -31.84 14.34
C ASP A 473 -9.26 -31.55 13.43
N TYR A 474 -9.09 -30.61 12.51
CA TYR A 474 -10.07 -30.26 11.48
C TYR A 474 -9.38 -29.89 10.16
N PHE A 475 -10.07 -30.14 9.05
CA PHE A 475 -9.68 -29.58 7.76
C PHE A 475 -10.20 -28.16 7.65
N PHE A 476 -9.29 -27.22 7.40
CA PHE A 476 -9.64 -25.83 7.20
C PHE A 476 -9.70 -25.52 5.70
N HIS A 477 -10.87 -25.06 5.25
CA HIS A 477 -11.03 -24.33 4.01
C HIS A 477 -12.04 -23.22 4.25
N VAL A 478 -11.83 -22.04 3.67
CA VAL A 478 -12.73 -20.89 3.88
C VAL A 478 -14.16 -21.15 3.39
N GLN A 479 -14.32 -22.03 2.40
CA GLN A 479 -15.65 -22.45 1.93
C GLN A 479 -16.39 -23.31 2.96
N ASP A 480 -15.67 -23.99 3.86
CA ASP A 480 -16.23 -24.84 4.92
C ASP A 480 -16.27 -24.12 6.28
N ILE A 481 -16.18 -22.78 6.27
CA ILE A 481 -16.06 -21.97 7.49
C ILE A 481 -17.23 -22.17 8.46
N GLU A 482 -18.43 -22.49 7.97
CA GLU A 482 -19.59 -22.80 8.80
C GLU A 482 -19.31 -23.99 9.74
N ALA A 483 -18.75 -25.08 9.22
CA ALA A 483 -18.45 -26.27 10.00
C ALA A 483 -17.37 -25.97 11.07
N VAL A 484 -16.40 -25.13 10.71
CA VAL A 484 -15.34 -24.67 11.62
C VAL A 484 -15.94 -23.83 12.75
N LEU A 485 -16.77 -22.83 12.44
CA LEU A 485 -17.43 -21.98 13.45
C LEU A 485 -18.33 -22.80 14.38
N LYS A 486 -19.13 -23.75 13.85
CA LYS A 486 -19.94 -24.67 14.66
C LYS A 486 -19.09 -25.44 15.66
N ARG A 487 -17.90 -25.88 15.25
CA ARG A 487 -16.96 -26.59 16.12
C ARG A 487 -16.40 -25.68 17.20
N MET A 488 -15.98 -24.46 16.84
CA MET A 488 -15.48 -23.48 17.79
C MET A 488 -16.48 -23.21 18.91
N ILE A 489 -17.75 -23.01 18.57
CA ILE A 489 -18.81 -22.75 19.55
C ILE A 489 -19.12 -24.00 20.38
N ARG A 490 -18.98 -25.21 19.80
CA ARG A 490 -19.16 -26.46 20.54
C ARG A 490 -18.06 -26.68 21.58
N GLU A 491 -16.80 -26.42 21.22
CA GLU A 491 -15.65 -26.56 22.11
C GLU A 491 -15.56 -25.40 23.12
N HIS A 492 -15.90 -24.19 22.68
CA HIS A 492 -15.85 -22.95 23.45
C HIS A 492 -17.17 -22.17 23.34
N PRO A 493 -18.22 -22.57 24.09
CA PRO A 493 -19.55 -21.94 24.01
C PRO A 493 -19.60 -20.47 24.44
N ASP A 494 -18.57 -19.96 25.11
CA ASP A 494 -18.42 -18.56 25.52
C ASP A 494 -17.67 -17.70 24.49
N ASN A 495 -17.18 -18.28 23.38
CA ASN A 495 -16.50 -17.54 22.31
C ASN A 495 -17.50 -16.68 21.52
N LYS A 496 -17.76 -15.49 22.04
CA LYS A 496 -18.71 -14.53 21.49
C LYS A 496 -18.38 -14.08 20.05
N PRO A 497 -17.12 -13.74 19.68
CA PRO A 497 -16.80 -13.42 18.30
C PRO A 497 -17.14 -14.54 17.31
N ALA A 498 -16.80 -15.80 17.61
CA ALA A 498 -17.15 -16.94 16.76
C ALA A 498 -18.67 -17.13 16.63
N PHE A 499 -19.39 -16.96 17.75
CA PHE A 499 -20.86 -16.99 17.74
C PHE A 499 -21.47 -15.88 16.88
N GLU A 500 -21.04 -14.62 17.05
CA GLU A 500 -21.54 -13.49 16.28
C GLU A 500 -21.27 -13.65 14.78
N TYR A 501 -20.09 -14.15 14.41
CA TYR A 501 -19.77 -14.45 13.01
C TYR A 501 -20.61 -15.58 12.43
N LEU A 502 -20.94 -16.62 13.20
CA LEU A 502 -21.82 -17.69 12.72
C LEU A 502 -23.27 -17.20 12.56
N MET A 503 -23.75 -16.38 13.50
CA MET A 503 -25.07 -15.74 13.39
C MET A 503 -25.12 -14.81 12.17
N ALA A 504 -24.08 -13.99 11.97
CA ALA A 504 -23.95 -13.12 10.79
C ALA A 504 -23.92 -13.94 9.50
N PHE A 505 -23.18 -15.05 9.46
CA PHE A 505 -23.13 -15.98 8.34
C PHE A 505 -24.53 -16.45 7.95
N TYR A 506 -25.33 -16.95 8.90
CA TYR A 506 -26.68 -17.43 8.61
C TYR A 506 -27.65 -16.34 8.18
N LEU A 507 -27.57 -15.16 8.78
CA LEU A 507 -28.42 -14.06 8.35
C LEU A 507 -28.06 -13.62 6.93
N ILE A 508 -26.78 -13.49 6.61
CA ILE A 508 -26.30 -13.10 5.28
C ILE A 508 -26.67 -14.15 4.22
N THR A 509 -26.56 -15.44 4.52
CA THR A 509 -26.95 -16.54 3.62
C THR A 509 -28.45 -16.83 3.62
N LYS A 510 -29.24 -16.11 4.43
CA LYS A 510 -30.69 -16.29 4.60
C LYS A 510 -31.06 -17.69 5.14
N ASP A 511 -30.15 -18.38 5.81
CA ASP A 511 -30.39 -19.69 6.44
C ASP A 511 -31.00 -19.53 7.84
N LEU A 512 -32.30 -19.22 7.85
CA LEU A 512 -33.07 -19.02 9.08
C LEU A 512 -33.25 -20.32 9.90
N ARG A 513 -33.09 -21.49 9.27
CA ARG A 513 -33.22 -22.77 9.96
C ARG A 513 -32.07 -22.95 10.95
N HIS A 514 -30.83 -22.90 10.46
CA HIS A 514 -29.67 -23.07 11.35
C HIS A 514 -29.47 -21.87 12.28
N PHE A 515 -29.87 -20.66 11.87
CA PHE A 515 -29.96 -19.52 12.78
C PHE A 515 -30.85 -19.84 14.00
N SER A 516 -32.02 -20.45 13.79
CA SER A 516 -32.95 -20.75 14.88
C SER A 516 -32.40 -21.78 15.89
N GLU A 517 -31.55 -22.71 15.42
CA GLU A 517 -30.90 -23.72 16.25
C GLU A 517 -29.88 -23.11 17.24
N LEU A 518 -29.35 -21.91 16.93
CA LEU A 518 -28.38 -21.20 17.78
C LEU A 518 -29.02 -20.24 18.80
N ILE A 519 -30.33 -20.00 18.73
CA ILE A 519 -31.02 -19.10 19.65
C ILE A 519 -30.76 -19.44 21.13
N PRO A 520 -30.82 -20.71 21.58
CA PRO A 520 -30.55 -21.05 22.98
C PRO A 520 -29.12 -20.68 23.43
N ALA A 521 -28.13 -20.74 22.53
CA ALA A 521 -26.75 -20.42 22.84
C ALA A 521 -26.52 -18.91 23.09
N MET A 522 -27.48 -18.03 22.75
CA MET A 522 -27.39 -16.60 23.05
C MET A 522 -27.30 -16.31 24.55
N GLU A 523 -27.84 -17.18 25.41
CA GLU A 523 -27.80 -17.01 26.87
C GLU A 523 -26.35 -16.97 27.41
N LEU A 524 -25.43 -17.68 26.76
CA LEU A 524 -24.03 -17.76 27.13
C LEU A 524 -23.22 -16.52 26.70
N MET A 525 -23.75 -15.72 25.79
CA MET A 525 -23.05 -14.57 25.16
C MET A 525 -23.14 -13.27 25.96
N GLN A 526 -23.82 -13.30 27.12
CA GLN A 526 -23.94 -12.20 28.07
C GLN A 526 -24.36 -10.86 27.41
N TYR A 527 -25.33 -10.92 26.50
CA TYR A 527 -25.86 -9.70 25.87
C TYR A 527 -26.62 -8.85 26.89
N LYS A 528 -26.32 -7.54 26.96
CA LYS A 528 -27.13 -6.57 27.73
C LYS A 528 -28.57 -6.48 27.19
N ARG A 529 -28.70 -6.55 25.86
CA ARG A 529 -29.95 -6.64 25.11
C ARG A 529 -29.67 -7.49 23.88
N ILE A 530 -30.60 -8.38 23.52
CA ILE A 530 -30.47 -9.19 22.31
C ILE A 530 -30.32 -8.24 21.10
N PRO A 531 -29.34 -8.48 20.21
CA PRO A 531 -29.11 -7.58 19.08
C PRO A 531 -30.33 -7.40 18.16
N SER A 532 -30.48 -6.21 17.56
CA SER A 532 -31.67 -5.87 16.75
C SER A 532 -31.88 -6.82 15.58
N SER A 533 -30.83 -7.13 14.81
CA SER A 533 -30.93 -8.03 13.66
C SER A 533 -31.39 -9.43 14.06
N TYR A 534 -31.04 -9.88 15.27
CA TYR A 534 -31.48 -11.19 15.77
C TYR A 534 -32.95 -11.14 16.17
N GLN A 535 -33.40 -10.06 16.83
CA GLN A 535 -34.83 -9.87 17.13
C GLN A 535 -35.66 -9.80 15.83
N GLU A 536 -35.15 -9.11 14.81
CA GLU A 536 -35.77 -9.00 13.49
C GLU A 536 -35.90 -10.39 12.82
N ALA A 537 -34.85 -11.20 12.80
CA ALA A 537 -34.89 -12.55 12.26
C ALA A 537 -35.87 -13.46 13.02
N ILE A 538 -35.85 -13.44 14.36
CA ILE A 538 -36.74 -14.24 15.21
C ILE A 538 -38.21 -13.88 14.95
N THR A 539 -38.52 -12.59 14.91
CA THR A 539 -39.90 -12.12 14.68
C THR A 539 -40.39 -12.47 13.27
N PHE A 540 -39.51 -12.46 12.26
CA PHE A 540 -39.83 -12.92 10.91
C PHE A 540 -40.14 -14.42 10.85
N ILE A 541 -39.35 -15.26 11.53
CA ILE A 541 -39.58 -16.72 11.63
C ILE A 541 -40.96 -16.98 12.26
N LEU A 542 -41.31 -16.27 13.33
CA LEU A 542 -42.61 -16.43 14.01
C LEU A 542 -43.78 -16.02 13.10
N ALA A 543 -43.66 -14.89 12.40
CA ALA A 543 -44.68 -14.41 11.47
C ALA A 543 -44.92 -15.40 10.33
N SER A 544 -43.85 -15.97 9.78
CA SER A 544 -43.91 -16.96 8.69
C SER A 544 -44.57 -18.28 9.11
N GLY A 545 -44.56 -18.59 10.42
CA GLY A 545 -45.24 -19.74 11.01
C GLY A 545 -46.72 -19.53 11.34
N ASN A 546 -47.35 -18.48 10.81
CA ASN A 546 -48.74 -18.07 11.10
C ASN A 546 -49.02 -17.79 12.60
N LYS A 547 -48.00 -17.41 13.36
CA LYS A 547 -48.17 -16.95 14.75
C LYS A 547 -48.17 -15.43 14.77
N ASP A 548 -49.05 -14.83 15.58
CA ASP A 548 -48.99 -13.38 15.81
C ASP A 548 -47.65 -13.04 16.51
N PRO A 549 -46.74 -12.27 15.87
CA PRO A 549 -45.46 -11.91 16.46
C PRO A 549 -45.62 -11.10 17.74
N ILE A 550 -46.74 -10.43 17.97
CA ILE A 550 -46.97 -9.65 19.18
C ILE A 550 -47.15 -10.59 20.39
N GLU A 551 -47.98 -11.62 20.23
CA GLU A 551 -48.34 -12.58 21.28
C GLU A 551 -47.33 -13.71 21.43
N ALA A 552 -46.79 -14.23 20.32
CA ALA A 552 -45.91 -15.40 20.31
C ALA A 552 -44.42 -15.07 20.48
N SER A 553 -44.03 -13.79 20.44
CA SER A 553 -42.63 -13.41 20.61
C SER A 553 -42.13 -13.59 22.05
N PRO A 554 -40.93 -14.15 22.24
CA PRO A 554 -40.26 -14.21 23.53
C PRO A 554 -40.14 -12.84 24.22
N PRO A 555 -40.02 -12.79 25.56
CA PRO A 555 -40.01 -11.55 26.34
C PRO A 555 -38.79 -10.66 26.06
N TYR A 556 -37.69 -11.22 25.52
CA TYR A 556 -36.50 -10.46 25.14
C TYR A 556 -36.65 -9.72 23.81
N ILE A 557 -37.72 -9.96 23.04
CA ILE A 557 -38.05 -9.18 21.84
C ILE A 557 -38.69 -7.86 22.26
N SER A 558 -38.07 -6.76 21.87
CA SER A 558 -38.53 -5.43 22.24
C SER A 558 -39.83 -5.03 21.56
N HIS A 559 -40.58 -4.16 22.23
CA HIS A 559 -41.85 -3.64 21.71
C HIS A 559 -41.64 -2.88 20.38
N ASP A 560 -40.55 -2.12 20.27
CA ASP A 560 -40.19 -1.40 19.05
C ASP A 560 -40.02 -2.33 17.85
N THR A 561 -39.34 -3.48 18.02
CA THR A 561 -39.18 -4.46 16.94
C THR A 561 -40.52 -5.04 16.50
N LYS A 562 -41.43 -5.35 17.43
CA LYS A 562 -42.77 -5.86 17.12
C LYS A 562 -43.59 -4.84 16.33
N GLN A 563 -43.58 -3.57 16.75
CA GLN A 563 -44.28 -2.49 16.05
C GLN A 563 -43.67 -2.24 14.65
N ASN A 564 -42.35 -2.24 14.57
CA ASN A 564 -41.62 -2.05 13.31
C ASN A 564 -41.90 -3.18 12.31
N LEU A 565 -42.04 -4.44 12.76
CA LEU A 565 -42.41 -5.56 11.90
C LEU A 565 -43.80 -5.36 11.29
N LYS A 566 -44.78 -4.94 12.09
CA LYS A 566 -46.13 -4.67 11.60
C LYS A 566 -46.12 -3.57 10.54
N ALA A 567 -45.45 -2.45 10.84
CA ALA A 567 -45.30 -1.36 9.87
C ALA A 567 -44.58 -1.80 8.59
N TYR A 568 -43.56 -2.66 8.72
CA TYR A 568 -42.85 -3.23 7.58
C TYR A 568 -43.77 -4.12 6.72
N ALA A 569 -44.50 -5.05 7.34
CA ALA A 569 -45.42 -5.97 6.67
C ALA A 569 -46.58 -5.23 6.00
N ASP A 570 -47.12 -4.20 6.65
CA ASP A 570 -48.19 -3.36 6.09
C ASP A 570 -47.73 -2.65 4.80
N ILE A 571 -46.48 -2.15 4.76
CA ILE A 571 -45.92 -1.52 3.56
C ILE A 571 -45.63 -2.58 2.49
N TYR A 572 -45.02 -3.71 2.87
CA TYR A 572 -44.61 -4.77 1.95
C TYR A 572 -45.79 -5.40 1.20
N ASN A 573 -46.91 -5.65 1.90
CA ASN A 573 -48.06 -6.36 1.32
C ASN A 573 -49.05 -5.46 0.57
N ASN A 574 -49.14 -4.17 0.93
CA ASN A 574 -50.21 -3.30 0.41
C ASN A 574 -49.77 -2.34 -0.71
N TYR A 575 -48.46 -2.22 -0.98
CA TYR A 575 -47.93 -1.24 -1.94
C TYR A 575 -47.08 -1.91 -3.02
N PRO A 576 -47.31 -1.64 -4.32
CA PRO A 576 -46.51 -2.20 -5.41
C PRO A 576 -45.07 -1.64 -5.46
N ASP A 577 -44.83 -0.45 -4.90
CA ASP A 577 -43.53 0.22 -4.78
C ASP A 577 -42.89 0.02 -3.39
N ALA A 578 -43.14 -1.14 -2.77
CA ALA A 578 -42.71 -1.48 -1.42
C ALA A 578 -41.21 -1.27 -1.17
N GLU A 579 -40.34 -1.67 -2.10
CA GLU A 579 -38.88 -1.55 -1.97
C GLU A 579 -38.45 -0.10 -1.70
N GLN A 580 -38.89 0.85 -2.55
CA GLN A 580 -38.52 2.26 -2.45
C GLN A 580 -39.05 2.90 -1.16
N ARG A 581 -40.27 2.54 -0.74
CA ARG A 581 -40.89 3.03 0.50
C ARG A 581 -40.18 2.50 1.74
N LEU A 582 -39.85 1.21 1.75
CA LEU A 582 -39.17 0.56 2.87
C LEU A 582 -37.73 1.07 2.99
N ARG A 583 -37.06 1.40 1.89
CA ARG A 583 -35.67 1.87 1.90
C ARG A 583 -35.44 3.08 2.80
N GLN A 584 -36.39 4.00 2.93
CA GLN A 584 -36.20 5.22 3.73
C GLN A 584 -36.09 4.96 5.24
N ARG A 585 -36.78 3.91 5.75
CA ARG A 585 -36.87 3.64 7.20
C ARG A 585 -36.26 2.30 7.60
N PHE A 586 -36.26 1.33 6.69
CA PHE A 586 -35.94 -0.06 6.99
C PHE A 586 -34.74 -0.59 6.21
N SER A 587 -34.03 0.23 5.41
CA SER A 587 -32.83 -0.25 4.69
C SER A 587 -31.76 -0.85 5.60
N GLY A 588 -31.73 -0.44 6.87
CA GLY A 588 -30.79 -0.92 7.87
C GLY A 588 -31.22 -2.19 8.63
N THR A 589 -32.36 -2.80 8.28
CA THR A 589 -32.90 -3.97 8.97
C THR A 589 -32.61 -5.26 8.22
N TYR A 590 -32.58 -6.37 8.96
CA TYR A 590 -32.48 -7.70 8.40
C TYR A 590 -33.65 -8.02 7.46
N TRP A 591 -34.87 -7.54 7.75
CA TRP A 591 -36.03 -7.78 6.88
C TRP A 591 -35.85 -7.22 5.47
N TYR A 592 -35.29 -6.00 5.38
CA TYR A 592 -35.02 -5.37 4.09
C TYR A 592 -33.96 -6.15 3.32
N TYR A 593 -32.86 -6.52 3.99
CA TYR A 593 -31.83 -7.37 3.41
C TYR A 593 -32.41 -8.71 2.91
N LEU A 594 -33.24 -9.36 3.73
CA LEU A 594 -33.85 -10.65 3.41
C LEU A 594 -34.70 -10.59 2.13
N HIS A 595 -35.50 -9.53 1.96
CA HIS A 595 -36.43 -9.39 0.83
C HIS A 595 -35.83 -8.81 -0.45
N PHE A 596 -34.87 -7.88 -0.35
CA PHE A 596 -34.45 -7.07 -1.49
C PHE A 596 -32.97 -7.23 -1.88
N ASN A 597 -32.13 -7.76 -0.99
CA ASN A 597 -30.73 -8.04 -1.33
C ASN A 597 -30.58 -9.48 -1.80
N ASP A 598 -30.62 -9.70 -3.11
CA ASP A 598 -30.27 -10.96 -3.76
C ASP A 598 -28.87 -10.83 -4.37
N TYR A 599 -27.85 -10.83 -3.51
CA TYR A 599 -26.47 -10.86 -3.97
C TYR A 599 -26.19 -12.21 -4.64
N GLN A 600 -26.01 -12.20 -5.95
CA GLN A 600 -25.50 -13.34 -6.72
C GLN A 600 -23.99 -13.24 -6.82
N TYR A 601 -23.30 -14.28 -6.33
CA TYR A 601 -21.85 -14.39 -6.39
C TYR A 601 -21.34 -14.26 -7.83
N ASN A 602 -20.58 -13.20 -8.11
CA ASN A 602 -19.88 -13.03 -9.38
C ASN A 602 -18.35 -13.14 -9.16
N PRO A 603 -17.70 -14.22 -9.64
CA PRO A 603 -16.25 -14.40 -9.52
C PRO A 603 -15.44 -13.25 -10.14
N GLU A 604 -15.92 -12.64 -11.24
CA GLU A 604 -15.24 -11.52 -11.90
C GLU A 604 -15.27 -10.25 -11.03
N GLU A 605 -16.32 -10.11 -10.22
CA GLU A 605 -16.50 -9.00 -9.29
C GLU A 605 -15.54 -9.08 -8.10
N ILE A 606 -15.07 -10.27 -7.72
CA ILE A 606 -14.02 -10.43 -6.70
C ILE A 606 -12.68 -9.99 -7.24
N ILE A 607 -12.34 -10.34 -8.48
CA ILE A 607 -11.10 -9.87 -9.12
C ILE A 607 -11.14 -8.35 -9.28
N GLN A 608 -12.30 -7.77 -9.62
CA GLN A 608 -12.47 -6.32 -9.75
C GLN A 608 -12.66 -5.57 -8.42
N LYS A 609 -13.16 -6.21 -7.35
CA LYS A 609 -13.41 -5.54 -6.05
C LYS A 609 -12.35 -5.84 -4.99
N ASN A 610 -11.64 -6.96 -5.02
CA ASN A 610 -10.48 -7.15 -4.14
C ASN A 610 -9.30 -6.23 -4.49
N LEU A 611 -9.36 -5.58 -5.67
CA LEU A 611 -8.44 -4.58 -6.21
C LEU A 611 -7.03 -4.60 -5.61
N TYR A 612 -6.18 -5.36 -6.30
CA TYR A 612 -5.08 -4.78 -7.07
C TYR A 612 -5.22 -5.15 -8.55
#